data_AF-D7VHW7-F1
#
_entry.id   AF-D7VHW7-F1
#
_cell.length_a   1.000
_cell.length_b   1.000
_cell.length_c   1.000
_cell.angle_alpha   90.00
_cell.angle_beta   90.00
_cell.angle_gamma   90.00
#
_symmetry.space_group_name_H-M   'P 1'
#
loop_
_entity.id
_entity.type
_entity.pdbx_description
1 polymer ?
#
loop_
_entity_poly.entity_id
_entity_poly.type
_entity_poly.pdbx_seq_one_letter_code
_entity_poly.pdbx_strand_id
1 'polypeptide(L)'
;MIQLSNFNFLRAVLILLTIFIFGSCKMISGASGPDFTKIHVGMVKEDVIKQIGKPGAIVSSKKYDDGILEVHEYYTWQPEVVIDSTTIYRQYWLFYFNNELQEWGTKKSYSPEDYDIYYRRFRGRH
;
A
#
# COMPACT_ATOMS: atom_id res chain seq x y z
N MET A 1 14.90 54.47 -10.50
CA MET A 1 13.59 53.92 -10.06
C MET A 1 13.23 52.56 -10.68
N ILE A 2 14.16 51.87 -11.37
CA ILE A 2 13.87 50.61 -12.09
C ILE A 2 14.30 49.36 -11.28
N GLN A 3 15.37 49.47 -10.47
CA GLN A 3 15.90 48.32 -9.71
C GLN A 3 15.00 47.82 -8.56
N LEU A 4 14.19 48.67 -7.92
CA LEU A 4 13.26 48.22 -6.88
C LEU A 4 12.13 47.31 -7.43
N SER A 5 11.74 47.51 -8.70
CA SER A 5 10.66 46.73 -9.33
C SER A 5 11.07 45.27 -9.57
N ASN A 6 12.33 45.06 -10.01
CA ASN A 6 12.86 43.72 -10.28
C ASN A 6 13.02 42.89 -9.02
N PHE A 7 13.37 43.51 -7.88
CA PHE A 7 13.50 42.79 -6.61
C PHE A 7 12.14 42.34 -6.04
N ASN A 8 11.12 43.19 -6.17
CA ASN A 8 9.75 42.85 -5.78
C ASN A 8 9.14 41.80 -6.72
N PHE A 9 9.46 41.85 -8.02
CA PHE A 9 9.04 40.85 -8.99
C PHE A 9 9.70 39.48 -8.73
N LEU A 10 11.01 39.44 -8.47
CA LEU A 10 11.72 38.20 -8.15
C LEU A 10 11.18 37.54 -6.87
N ARG A 11 10.84 38.36 -5.86
CA ARG A 11 10.19 37.90 -4.62
C ARG A 11 8.80 37.32 -4.89
N ALA A 12 7.99 37.97 -5.71
CA ALA A 12 6.67 37.47 -6.07
C ALA A 12 6.72 36.12 -6.79
N VAL A 13 7.68 35.93 -7.71
CA VAL A 13 7.89 34.66 -8.42
C VAL A 13 8.32 33.55 -7.45
N LEU A 14 9.24 33.84 -6.52
CA LEU A 14 9.67 32.87 -5.50
C LEU A 14 8.55 32.44 -4.56
N ILE A 15 7.64 33.36 -4.19
CA ILE A 15 6.47 33.06 -3.36
C ILE A 15 5.44 32.20 -4.12
N LEU A 16 5.22 32.48 -5.41
CA LEU A 16 4.34 31.66 -6.25
C LEU A 16 4.88 30.24 -6.46
N LEU A 17 6.20 30.11 -6.63
CA LEU A 17 6.86 28.82 -6.80
C LEU A 17 6.77 27.95 -5.54
N THR A 18 6.94 28.54 -4.34
CA THR A 18 6.79 27.80 -3.09
C THR A 18 5.35 27.34 -2.85
N ILE A 19 4.34 28.16 -3.15
CA ILE A 19 2.92 27.74 -3.07
C ILE A 19 2.64 26.57 -4.01
N PHE A 20 3.22 26.56 -5.21
CA PHE A 20 3.05 25.47 -6.17
C PHE A 20 3.69 24.16 -5.70
N ILE A 21 4.86 24.21 -5.05
CA ILE A 21 5.55 23.03 -4.53
C ILE A 21 4.84 22.44 -3.30
N PHE A 22 4.33 23.28 -2.39
CA PHE A 22 3.70 22.83 -1.15
C PHE A 22 2.18 22.60 -1.24
N GLY A 23 1.52 23.05 -2.31
CA GLY A 23 0.08 22.85 -2.53
C GLY A 23 -0.35 21.41 -2.84
N SER A 24 0.60 20.50 -3.03
CA SER A 24 0.34 19.10 -3.42
C SER A 24 0.32 18.12 -2.24
N CYS A 25 0.17 18.58 -1.00
CA CYS A 25 -0.08 17.68 0.12
C CYS A 25 -1.55 17.25 0.10
N LYS A 26 -1.87 16.20 -0.67
CA LYS A 26 -3.16 15.51 -0.53
C LYS A 26 -3.24 14.96 0.90
N MET A 27 -3.99 15.66 1.74
CA MET A 27 -4.45 15.15 3.03
C MET A 27 -5.30 13.91 2.72
N ILE A 28 -4.78 12.73 3.03
CA ILE A 28 -5.51 11.47 2.90
C ILE A 28 -6.61 11.48 3.95
N SER A 29 -7.79 11.94 3.55
CA SER A 29 -9.02 11.78 4.30
C SER A 29 -9.55 10.36 4.11
N GLY A 30 -10.01 9.75 5.18
CA GLY A 30 -10.89 8.58 5.11
C GLY A 30 -10.60 7.55 6.18
N ALA A 31 -11.29 7.67 7.32
CA ALA A 31 -11.33 6.71 8.42
C ALA A 31 -11.97 5.35 8.05
N SER A 32 -11.90 4.96 6.79
CA SER A 32 -12.40 3.72 6.22
C SER A 32 -11.18 2.87 5.90
N GLY A 33 -11.05 1.69 6.50
CA GLY A 33 -9.99 0.75 6.10
C GLY A 33 -10.09 0.37 4.62
N PRO A 34 -9.08 -0.33 4.08
CA PRO A 34 -9.08 -0.80 2.69
C PRO A 34 -10.36 -1.59 2.36
N ASP A 35 -10.98 -1.24 1.23
CA ASP A 35 -12.16 -1.91 0.70
C ASP A 35 -11.74 -3.03 -0.28
N PHE A 36 -11.57 -4.23 0.25
CA PHE A 36 -11.12 -5.38 -0.54
C PHE A 36 -12.14 -5.87 -1.58
N THR A 37 -13.36 -5.33 -1.63
CA THR A 37 -14.31 -5.65 -2.71
C THR A 37 -13.90 -5.08 -4.06
N LYS A 38 -12.95 -4.13 -4.07
CA LYS A 38 -12.46 -3.44 -5.27
C LYS A 38 -11.29 -4.15 -5.95
N ILE A 39 -10.83 -5.26 -5.41
CA ILE A 39 -9.66 -5.98 -5.91
C ILE A 39 -9.98 -7.43 -6.23
N HIS A 40 -9.23 -8.02 -7.15
CA HIS A 40 -9.32 -9.43 -7.47
C HIS A 40 -7.94 -9.97 -7.86
N VAL A 41 -7.78 -11.29 -7.78
CA VAL A 41 -6.58 -12.00 -8.25
C VAL A 41 -6.30 -11.63 -9.71
N GLY A 42 -5.03 -11.47 -10.07
CA GLY A 42 -4.56 -11.02 -11.37
C GLY A 42 -4.39 -9.50 -11.51
N MET A 43 -4.82 -8.70 -10.52
CA MET A 43 -4.56 -7.26 -10.55
C MET A 43 -3.08 -6.93 -10.35
N VAL A 44 -2.61 -5.90 -11.04
CA VAL A 44 -1.25 -5.38 -10.87
C VAL A 44 -1.15 -4.60 -9.55
N LYS A 45 -0.03 -4.72 -8.84
CA LYS A 45 0.21 -4.12 -7.51
C LYS A 45 -0.09 -2.63 -7.46
N GLU A 46 0.33 -1.86 -8.46
CA GLU A 46 0.07 -0.41 -8.49
C GLU A 46 -1.43 -0.11 -8.58
N ASP A 47 -2.21 -0.92 -9.29
CA ASP A 47 -3.65 -0.73 -9.40
C ASP A 47 -4.36 -1.15 -8.12
N VAL A 48 -3.92 -2.21 -7.45
CA VAL A 48 -4.39 -2.54 -6.10
C VAL A 48 -4.16 -1.36 -5.14
N ILE A 49 -2.95 -0.80 -5.12
CA ILE A 49 -2.62 0.35 -4.26
C ILE A 49 -3.50 1.57 -4.60
N LYS A 50 -3.84 1.80 -5.87
CA LYS A 50 -4.77 2.86 -6.26
C LYS A 50 -6.19 2.62 -5.74
N GLN A 51 -6.65 1.37 -5.70
CA GLN A 51 -8.01 1.02 -5.29
C GLN A 51 -8.21 1.04 -3.77
N ILE A 52 -7.25 0.49 -3.02
CA ILE A 52 -7.39 0.25 -1.57
C ILE A 52 -6.41 1.01 -0.70
N GLY A 53 -5.54 1.83 -1.31
CA GLY A 53 -4.54 2.63 -0.62
C GLY A 53 -3.20 1.90 -0.44
N LYS A 54 -2.27 2.56 0.25
CA LYS A 54 -0.95 2.00 0.53
C LYS A 54 -1.02 0.94 1.64
N PRO A 55 -0.19 -0.11 1.58
CA PRO A 55 -0.09 -1.05 2.68
C PRO A 55 0.47 -0.37 3.93
N GLY A 56 0.13 -0.91 5.09
CA GLY A 56 0.74 -0.48 6.35
C GLY A 56 2.17 -0.99 6.51
N ALA A 57 2.47 -2.17 5.95
CA ALA A 57 3.81 -2.72 5.89
C ALA A 57 4.01 -3.66 4.69
N ILE A 58 5.26 -3.86 4.29
CA ILE A 58 5.69 -4.99 3.46
C ILE A 58 6.34 -5.99 4.40
N VAL A 59 5.68 -7.13 4.64
CA VAL A 59 6.11 -8.11 5.66
C VAL A 59 7.04 -9.18 5.10
N SER A 60 7.11 -9.30 3.77
CA SER A 60 8.07 -10.17 3.08
C SER A 60 8.32 -9.66 1.67
N SER A 61 9.57 -9.80 1.21
CA SER A 61 9.97 -9.59 -0.18
C SER A 61 11.15 -10.51 -0.47
N LYS A 62 10.97 -11.51 -1.33
CA LYS A 62 11.95 -12.55 -1.59
C LYS A 62 12.04 -12.84 -3.08
N LYS A 63 13.28 -12.88 -3.58
CA LYS A 63 13.59 -13.28 -4.96
C LYS A 63 13.74 -14.78 -5.05
N TYR A 64 13.15 -15.36 -6.10
CA TYR A 64 13.26 -16.73 -6.56
C TYR A 64 13.80 -16.74 -8.00
N ASP A 65 14.01 -17.94 -8.55
CA ASP A 65 14.58 -18.09 -9.90
C ASP A 65 13.67 -17.54 -11.01
N ASP A 66 12.35 -17.62 -10.82
CA ASP A 66 11.32 -17.23 -11.78
C ASP A 66 10.64 -15.88 -11.45
N GLY A 67 11.05 -15.21 -10.36
CA GLY A 67 10.42 -13.95 -9.98
C GLY A 67 10.65 -13.47 -8.55
N ILE A 68 9.85 -12.49 -8.16
CA ILE A 68 9.87 -11.89 -6.82
C ILE A 68 8.50 -12.05 -6.19
N LEU A 69 8.46 -12.66 -5.01
CA LEU A 69 7.31 -12.69 -4.12
C LEU A 69 7.38 -11.50 -3.16
N GLU A 70 6.29 -10.77 -3.03
CA GLU A 70 6.14 -9.67 -2.08
C GLU A 70 4.82 -9.81 -1.33
N VAL A 71 4.83 -9.58 -0.02
CA VAL A 71 3.63 -9.70 0.83
C VAL A 71 3.35 -8.37 1.51
N HIS A 72 2.18 -7.81 1.22
CA HIS A 72 1.71 -6.56 1.82
C HIS A 72 0.76 -6.83 2.97
N GLU A 73 0.95 -6.12 4.08
CA GLU A 73 0.05 -6.13 5.22
C GLU A 73 -0.82 -4.87 5.26
N TYR A 74 -2.13 -5.09 5.39
CA TYR A 74 -3.16 -4.07 5.51
C TYR A 74 -3.93 -4.25 6.82
N TYR A 75 -4.38 -3.13 7.41
CA TYR A 75 -5.16 -3.11 8.64
C TYR A 75 -6.55 -2.52 8.39
N THR A 76 -7.59 -3.13 8.95
CA THR A 76 -8.93 -2.52 9.01
C THR A 76 -9.34 -2.27 10.46
N TRP A 77 -10.05 -1.18 10.72
CA TRP A 77 -10.63 -0.83 12.03
C TRP A 77 -11.87 -1.65 12.36
N GLN A 78 -11.82 -2.95 12.11
CA GLN A 78 -12.87 -3.91 12.47
C GLN A 78 -12.25 -4.97 13.38
N PRO A 79 -12.82 -5.23 14.57
CA PRO A 79 -12.30 -6.26 15.44
C PRO A 79 -12.38 -7.62 14.74
N GLU A 80 -11.30 -8.39 14.85
CA GLU A 80 -11.21 -9.67 14.15
C GLU A 80 -12.17 -10.71 14.75
N VAL A 81 -12.40 -10.64 16.07
CA VAL A 81 -13.34 -11.45 16.85
C VAL A 81 -14.25 -10.50 17.62
N VAL A 82 -15.57 -10.64 17.47
CA VAL A 82 -16.58 -9.74 18.09
C VAL A 82 -16.50 -9.75 19.63
N ILE A 83 -15.98 -10.83 20.21
CA ILE A 83 -15.94 -11.10 21.66
C ILE A 83 -14.63 -10.62 22.30
N ASP A 84 -13.56 -10.44 21.51
CA ASP A 84 -12.26 -10.00 22.02
C ASP A 84 -12.06 -8.51 21.74
N SER A 85 -12.40 -7.69 22.74
CA SER A 85 -12.28 -6.23 22.69
C SER A 85 -10.83 -5.72 22.74
N THR A 86 -9.84 -6.61 22.90
CA THR A 86 -8.43 -6.20 22.97
C THR A 86 -7.78 -6.02 21.61
N THR A 87 -8.30 -6.71 20.57
CA THR A 87 -7.79 -6.59 19.20
C THR A 87 -8.69 -5.68 18.37
N ILE A 88 -8.35 -4.40 18.28
CA ILE A 88 -9.14 -3.38 17.58
C ILE A 88 -8.96 -3.39 16.04
N TYR A 89 -8.10 -4.27 15.50
CA TYR A 89 -7.76 -4.32 14.08
C TYR A 89 -7.84 -5.73 13.50
N ARG A 90 -8.30 -5.86 12.26
CA ARG A 90 -8.12 -7.06 11.45
C ARG A 90 -6.97 -6.86 10.47
N GLN A 91 -6.08 -7.83 10.41
CA GLN A 91 -4.91 -7.84 9.52
C GLN A 91 -5.19 -8.68 8.27
N TYR A 92 -4.84 -8.15 7.11
CA TYR A 92 -4.93 -8.83 5.82
C TYR A 92 -3.57 -8.89 5.15
N TRP A 93 -3.28 -10.02 4.52
CA TRP A 93 -2.07 -10.23 3.73
C TRP A 93 -2.44 -10.40 2.27
N LEU A 94 -1.75 -9.65 1.41
CA LEU A 94 -1.86 -9.70 -0.04
C LEU A 94 -0.53 -10.18 -0.61
N PHE A 95 -0.55 -11.27 -1.35
CA PHE A 95 0.61 -11.94 -1.93
C PHE A 95 0.73 -11.55 -3.40
N TYR A 96 1.84 -10.92 -3.76
CA TYR A 96 2.16 -10.52 -5.12
C TYR A 96 3.32 -11.33 -5.64
N PHE A 97 3.20 -11.84 -6.87
CA PHE A 97 4.31 -12.47 -7.57
C PHE A 97 4.53 -11.75 -8.89
N ASN A 98 5.76 -11.30 -9.16
CA ASN A 98 6.10 -10.50 -10.34
C ASN A 98 5.12 -9.33 -10.58
N ASN A 99 4.78 -8.64 -9.50
CA ASN A 99 3.89 -7.47 -9.50
C ASN A 99 2.39 -7.75 -9.70
N GLU A 100 1.99 -9.02 -9.74
CA GLU A 100 0.58 -9.43 -9.91
C GLU A 100 0.05 -10.05 -8.61
N LEU A 101 -1.15 -9.63 -8.18
CA LEU A 101 -1.84 -10.16 -7.00
C LEU A 101 -2.24 -11.62 -7.24
N GLN A 102 -1.61 -12.53 -6.53
CA GLN A 102 -1.86 -13.98 -6.65
C GLN A 102 -2.91 -14.47 -5.65
N GLU A 103 -2.89 -13.95 -4.42
CA GLU A 103 -3.83 -14.33 -3.36
C GLU A 103 -3.94 -13.22 -2.31
N TRP A 104 -5.07 -13.17 -1.61
CA TRP A 104 -5.19 -12.38 -0.40
C TRP A 104 -6.20 -12.95 0.58
N GLY A 105 -6.06 -12.61 1.86
CA GLY A 105 -6.94 -13.06 2.92
C GLY A 105 -6.58 -12.49 4.28
N THR A 106 -7.30 -12.92 5.31
CA THR A 106 -6.96 -12.55 6.70
C THR A 106 -5.63 -13.18 7.09
N LYS A 107 -4.79 -12.45 7.84
CA LYS A 107 -3.48 -12.95 8.29
C LYS A 107 -3.56 -14.30 8.99
N LYS A 108 -4.60 -14.53 9.80
CA LYS A 108 -4.83 -15.81 10.51
C LYS A 108 -5.02 -17.02 9.59
N SER A 109 -5.39 -16.80 8.33
CA SER A 109 -5.50 -17.86 7.34
C SER A 109 -4.13 -18.35 6.85
N TYR A 110 -3.06 -17.64 7.22
CA TYR A 110 -1.69 -17.92 6.82
C TYR A 110 -0.83 -18.35 8.00
N SER A 111 0.07 -19.29 7.76
CA SER A 111 1.11 -19.63 8.72
C SER A 111 2.20 -18.56 8.68
N PRO A 112 2.64 -18.01 9.84
CA PRO A 112 3.72 -17.03 9.91
C PRO A 112 5.05 -17.54 9.34
N GLU A 113 5.24 -18.86 9.35
CA GLU A 113 6.57 -19.47 9.18
C GLU A 113 6.91 -19.87 7.75
N ASP A 114 6.05 -19.62 6.75
CA ASP A 114 6.28 -20.33 5.49
C ASP A 114 5.83 -19.63 4.21
N TYR A 115 6.43 -18.47 3.96
CA TYR A 115 6.46 -17.83 2.63
C TYR A 115 7.00 -18.80 1.56
N ASP A 116 7.92 -19.68 1.94
CA ASP A 116 8.46 -20.70 1.05
C ASP A 116 7.47 -21.84 0.77
N ILE A 117 6.64 -22.28 1.74
CA ILE A 117 5.49 -23.14 1.46
C ILE A 117 4.51 -22.44 0.53
N TYR A 118 4.22 -21.15 0.73
CA TYR A 118 3.34 -20.42 -0.17
C TYR A 118 3.86 -20.49 -1.61
N TYR A 119 5.12 -20.11 -1.82
CA TYR A 119 5.78 -20.20 -3.13
C TYR A 119 5.72 -21.64 -3.69
N ARG A 120 6.10 -22.65 -2.90
CA ARG A 120 6.08 -24.07 -3.33
C ARG A 120 4.68 -24.58 -3.66
N ARG A 121 3.64 -24.17 -2.94
CA ARG A 121 2.24 -24.61 -3.16
C ARG A 121 1.72 -24.15 -4.51
N PHE A 122 2.00 -22.90 -4.88
CA PHE A 122 1.45 -22.28 -6.08
C PHE A 122 2.35 -22.43 -7.31
N ARG A 123 3.67 -22.59 -7.13
CA ARG A 123 4.64 -22.67 -8.24
C ARG A 123 5.32 -24.03 -8.39
N GLY A 124 5.38 -24.85 -7.33
CA GLY A 124 6.00 -26.19 -7.36
C GLY A 124 5.12 -27.30 -7.94
N ARG A 125 3.98 -26.99 -8.57
CA ARG A 125 3.09 -27.95 -9.25
C ARG A 125 3.19 -27.90 -10.79
N HIS A 126 4.26 -27.34 -11.34
CA HIS A 126 4.56 -27.39 -12.77
C HIS A 126 5.82 -28.21 -13.02
#